data_AF-A0A933QM09-F1
#
_entry.id   AF-A0A933QM09-F1
#
_cell.length_a   1.000
_cell.length_b   1.000
_cell.length_c   1.000
_cell.angle_alpha   90.00
_cell.angle_beta   90.00
_cell.angle_gamma   90.00
#
_symmetry.space_group_name_H-M   'P 1'
#
loop_
_entity.id
_entity.type
_entity.pdbx_description
1 polymer ?
#
loop_
_entity_poly.entity_id
_entity_poly.type
_entity_poly.pdbx_seq_one_letter_code
_entity_poly.pdbx_strand_id
1 'polypeptide(L)'
;MKIRLNAVGAILVLIGAASLACSPSMVLQGLIGGEPTPLPTRFAIAVNPESTSTIVPDDSSTPVSLPTVDLIPNATPTITATATPAPLPLRTDLPALTLRDWPRPANDNGRCIHFLPNGYYSPRDFEIQIPRMKDLQMRWVLAIYSDENQLKIAAPQFKAAGIIPIWRRFMRANQRYYAWDRDIQILKDNGLPPYFQLYNEPDTVEEWAEGHEINRDQWVSYVVNAAKDIYNAGGYVGLQTLDEEWLRAVLQTVKARKGEALFGRMFFVPHPYGVNHPPNYTEDEVGVLGFRIFADVFQQEIGFVPPFVAGEGGWKYKSAEDNRFPSIDNKLHAQYHVALFRWFLDGKLADGSPLPDYLFAFCPWLLAAGNETAAWYDSFEGERTLTISEIKKIPIFTRKFSWDKK
;
A
#
# COMPACT_ATOMS: atom_id res chain seq x y z
N MET A 1 62.62 -4.73 -0.44
CA MET A 1 62.27 -3.78 0.62
C MET A 1 61.17 -4.42 1.47
N LYS A 2 61.52 -4.88 2.67
CA LYS A 2 60.61 -5.60 3.59
C LYS A 2 59.87 -4.57 4.44
N ILE A 3 58.54 -4.62 4.47
CA ILE A 3 57.74 -3.93 5.49
C ILE A 3 56.86 -4.98 6.16
N ARG A 4 57.12 -5.18 7.46
CA ARG A 4 56.24 -5.86 8.42
C ARG A 4 55.17 -4.86 8.85
N LEU A 5 53.93 -5.31 9.08
CA LEU A 5 53.05 -4.65 10.05
C LEU A 5 52.39 -5.69 10.96
N ASN A 6 52.49 -5.43 12.26
CA ASN A 6 51.95 -6.19 13.38
C ASN A 6 50.48 -5.82 13.65
N ALA A 7 49.82 -6.72 14.38
CA ALA A 7 48.46 -6.65 14.91
C ALA A 7 48.29 -5.64 16.08
N VAL A 8 47.01 -5.54 16.53
CA VAL A 8 46.37 -4.83 17.66
C VAL A 8 45.53 -3.66 17.13
N GLY A 9 44.21 -3.53 17.33
CA GLY A 9 43.24 -4.19 18.19
C GLY A 9 42.25 -3.11 18.65
N ALA A 10 40.96 -3.20 18.32
CA ALA A 10 39.88 -2.48 19.01
C ALA A 10 38.51 -3.07 18.60
N ILE A 11 37.88 -3.75 19.56
CA ILE A 11 36.50 -4.21 19.54
C ILE A 11 35.61 -3.03 19.91
N LEU A 12 34.58 -2.74 19.12
CA LEU A 12 33.41 -2.01 19.60
C LEU A 12 32.15 -2.75 19.13
N VAL A 13 31.39 -3.18 20.14
CA VAL A 13 30.08 -3.82 20.06
C VAL A 13 29.03 -2.73 19.88
N LEU A 14 28.17 -2.86 18.89
CA LEU A 14 26.87 -2.19 18.87
C LEU A 14 25.80 -3.18 18.44
N ILE A 15 24.90 -3.42 19.39
CA ILE A 15 23.71 -4.25 19.31
C ILE A 15 22.69 -3.48 18.46
N GLY A 16 22.31 -4.05 17.32
CA GLY A 16 21.15 -3.63 16.53
C GLY A 16 20.15 -4.79 16.49
N ALA A 17 19.05 -4.62 17.21
CA ALA A 17 17.96 -5.59 17.29
C ALA A 17 17.19 -5.67 15.96
N ALA A 18 16.88 -6.90 15.55
CA ALA A 18 16.15 -7.21 14.34
C ALA A 18 14.69 -6.78 14.42
N SER A 19 14.26 -5.99 13.42
CA SER A 19 12.86 -5.81 13.04
C SER A 19 12.70 -6.45 11.65
N LEU A 20 12.11 -7.64 11.60
CA LEU A 20 11.82 -8.35 10.36
C LEU A 20 10.43 -7.93 9.86
N ALA A 21 10.39 -6.79 9.15
CA ALA A 21 9.39 -6.53 8.12
C ALA A 21 10.07 -6.79 6.77
N CYS A 22 9.48 -7.68 5.98
CA CYS A 22 10.07 -8.19 4.74
C CYS A 22 10.20 -7.08 3.69
N SER A 23 11.42 -6.77 3.27
CA SER A 23 11.72 -6.10 1.99
C SER A 23 12.45 -7.08 1.06
N PRO A 24 12.08 -7.20 -0.23
CA PRO A 24 12.81 -8.02 -1.19
C PRO A 24 14.03 -7.25 -1.69
N SER A 25 15.16 -7.40 -1.01
CA SER A 25 16.47 -6.96 -1.52
C SER A 25 17.59 -7.85 -0.97
N MET A 26 17.64 -9.11 -1.43
CA MET A 26 18.88 -9.89 -1.42
C MET A 26 18.93 -10.81 -2.65
N VAL A 27 19.47 -10.31 -3.74
CA VAL A 27 20.15 -11.14 -4.74
C VAL A 27 21.62 -10.70 -4.73
N LEU A 28 22.40 -11.30 -3.82
CA LEU A 28 23.78 -11.76 -4.05
C LEU A 28 24.35 -12.34 -2.73
N GLN A 29 24.34 -13.68 -2.58
CA GLN A 29 25.37 -14.46 -1.89
C GLN A 29 24.92 -15.92 -1.77
N GLY A 30 25.23 -16.70 -2.81
CA GLY A 30 25.15 -18.15 -2.77
C GLY A 30 26.48 -18.70 -3.24
N LEU A 31 27.46 -18.79 -2.35
CA LEU A 31 28.69 -19.57 -2.49
C LEU A 31 29.40 -19.55 -1.12
N ILE A 32 29.14 -20.60 -0.34
CA ILE A 32 29.99 -21.29 0.64
C ILE A 32 29.04 -21.96 1.64
N GLY A 33 28.97 -23.28 1.55
CA GLY A 33 28.14 -24.11 2.41
C GLY A 33 28.61 -24.09 3.86
N GLY A 34 27.66 -23.96 4.77
CA GLY A 34 27.80 -24.22 6.19
C GLY A 34 26.45 -24.66 6.73
N GLU A 35 26.38 -25.86 7.31
CA GLU A 35 25.16 -26.37 7.95
C GLU A 35 24.82 -25.56 9.21
N PRO A 36 23.53 -25.35 9.52
CA PRO A 36 23.13 -24.66 10.75
C PRO A 36 23.12 -25.62 11.95
N THR A 37 23.94 -25.28 12.95
CA THR A 37 23.91 -25.88 14.30
C THR A 37 22.72 -25.31 15.10
N PRO A 38 21.94 -26.12 15.84
CA PRO A 38 20.81 -25.62 16.61
C PRO A 38 21.25 -25.15 18.01
N LEU A 39 20.68 -24.06 18.50
CA LEU A 39 20.83 -23.58 19.88
C LEU A 39 19.52 -22.90 20.34
N PRO A 40 19.30 -22.74 21.66
CA PRO A 40 18.33 -23.56 22.37
C PRO A 40 17.11 -22.77 22.86
N THR A 41 16.10 -23.53 23.29
CA THR A 41 14.86 -23.08 23.90
C THR A 41 15.04 -22.63 25.35
N ARG A 42 14.11 -21.75 25.78
CA ARG A 42 13.62 -21.44 27.14
C ARG A 42 14.32 -20.23 27.82
N PHE A 43 13.69 -19.40 28.65
CA PHE A 43 12.53 -19.51 29.54
C PHE A 43 11.81 -18.16 29.73
N ALA A 44 10.54 -18.22 30.13
CA ALA A 44 9.78 -17.14 30.75
C ALA A 44 10.26 -16.86 32.19
N ILE A 45 10.25 -15.59 32.63
CA ILE A 45 10.34 -15.24 34.06
C ILE A 45 9.30 -14.16 34.39
N ALA A 46 8.67 -14.38 35.54
CA ALA A 46 7.56 -13.70 36.16
C ALA A 46 7.89 -12.31 36.72
N VAL A 47 6.82 -11.53 36.92
CA VAL A 47 6.77 -10.23 37.60
C VAL A 47 6.41 -10.44 39.08
N ASN A 48 7.13 -9.79 40.02
CA ASN A 48 6.57 -9.02 41.16
C ASN A 48 7.66 -8.31 42.03
N PRO A 49 7.32 -7.44 43.03
CA PRO A 49 7.64 -6.01 42.96
C PRO A 49 8.44 -5.45 44.17
N GLU A 50 8.57 -4.12 44.19
CA GLU A 50 8.96 -3.21 45.29
C GLU A 50 10.44 -3.08 45.68
N SER A 51 10.93 -1.83 45.64
CA SER A 51 11.85 -1.24 46.62
C SER A 51 11.83 0.28 46.51
N THR A 52 11.27 0.92 47.54
CA THR A 52 11.22 2.34 47.83
C THR A 52 12.60 2.88 48.20
N SER A 53 13.00 4.05 47.69
CA SER A 53 14.14 4.80 48.24
C SER A 53 13.79 6.27 48.42
N THR A 54 13.96 6.71 49.66
CA THR A 54 13.74 8.01 50.28
C THR A 54 14.79 9.03 49.83
N ILE A 55 14.37 10.24 49.43
CA ILE A 55 15.26 11.37 49.16
C ILE A 55 15.15 12.37 50.32
N VAL A 56 16.30 12.73 50.88
CA VAL A 56 16.49 13.77 51.91
C VAL A 56 16.73 15.12 51.20
N PRO A 57 16.14 16.25 51.67
CA PRO A 57 16.41 17.56 51.08
C PRO A 57 17.66 18.20 51.70
N ASP A 58 18.53 18.77 50.87
CA ASP A 58 19.63 19.64 51.28
C ASP A 58 19.24 21.10 51.03
N ASP A 59 19.45 21.92 52.05
CA ASP A 59 18.90 23.25 52.24
C ASP A 59 20.08 24.23 52.33
N SER A 60 20.41 24.88 51.20
CA SER A 60 21.38 25.98 51.18
C SER A 60 21.16 26.87 49.96
N SER A 61 20.38 27.93 50.13
CA SER A 61 20.25 29.01 49.16
C SER A 61 20.83 30.31 49.73
N THR A 62 21.90 30.81 49.12
CA THR A 62 22.34 32.21 49.24
C THR A 62 21.65 33.05 48.15
N PRO A 63 21.13 34.26 48.47
CA PRO A 63 20.45 35.09 47.49
C PRO A 63 21.46 35.87 46.66
N VAL A 64 21.50 35.61 45.35
CA VAL A 64 22.20 36.45 44.37
C VAL A 64 21.20 37.43 43.78
N SER A 65 21.42 38.72 44.00
CA SER A 65 20.62 39.81 43.43
C SER A 65 20.79 39.84 41.90
N LEU A 66 19.70 39.64 41.16
CA LEU A 66 19.65 39.79 39.71
C LEU A 66 19.63 41.28 39.31
N PRO A 67 20.38 41.69 38.29
CA PRO A 67 20.27 43.03 37.73
C PRO A 67 18.90 43.21 37.03
N THR A 68 18.26 44.35 37.30
CA THR A 68 17.07 44.83 36.59
C THR A 68 17.41 45.05 35.13
N VAL A 69 16.83 44.24 34.24
CA VAL A 69 16.90 44.43 32.78
C VAL A 69 15.67 45.23 32.38
N ASP A 70 15.89 46.43 31.82
CA ASP A 70 14.84 47.24 31.21
C ASP A 70 14.17 46.48 30.08
N LEU A 71 12.86 46.23 30.22
CA LEU A 71 12.02 45.59 29.20
C LEU A 71 11.78 46.60 28.06
N ILE A 72 12.60 46.52 27.02
CA ILE A 72 12.28 47.10 25.72
C ILE A 72 11.11 46.30 25.14
N PRO A 73 10.01 46.94 24.67
CA PRO A 73 8.91 46.21 24.05
C PRO A 73 9.42 45.55 22.78
N ASN A 74 9.57 44.23 22.84
CA ASN A 74 9.93 43.41 21.69
C ASN A 74 8.80 43.55 20.66
N ALA A 75 9.12 44.14 19.50
CA ALA A 75 8.20 44.22 18.39
C ALA A 75 7.71 42.81 18.05
N THR A 76 6.38 42.61 18.11
CA THR A 76 5.74 41.38 17.67
C THR A 76 6.20 41.08 16.25
N PRO A 77 6.79 39.91 15.96
CA PRO A 77 7.16 39.57 14.60
C PRO A 77 5.89 39.58 13.75
N THR A 78 5.84 40.52 12.81
CA THR A 78 4.82 40.54 11.76
C THR A 78 4.87 39.19 11.06
N ILE A 79 3.84 38.37 11.25
CA ILE A 79 3.67 37.12 10.50
C ILE A 79 3.49 37.53 9.04
N THR A 80 4.57 37.47 8.26
CA THR A 80 4.51 37.65 6.81
C THR A 80 3.54 36.62 6.26
N ALA A 81 2.47 37.08 5.60
CA ALA A 81 1.51 36.19 4.98
C ALA A 81 2.23 35.22 4.04
N THR A 82 2.12 33.92 4.33
CA THR A 82 2.63 32.86 3.44
C THR A 82 2.01 33.05 2.07
N ALA A 83 2.85 33.16 1.03
CA ALA A 83 2.38 33.35 -0.34
C ALA A 83 1.36 32.26 -0.71
N THR A 84 0.23 32.66 -1.31
CA THR A 84 -0.77 31.72 -1.81
C THR A 84 -0.12 30.74 -2.79
N PRO A 85 -0.30 29.41 -2.63
CA PRO A 85 0.28 28.43 -3.53
C PRO A 85 -0.13 28.67 -4.99
N ALA A 86 0.81 28.46 -5.92
CA ALA A 86 0.53 28.56 -7.35
C ALA A 86 -0.52 27.50 -7.78
N PRO A 87 -1.51 27.87 -8.62
CA PRO A 87 -2.50 26.93 -9.13
C PRO A 87 -1.87 25.73 -9.85
N LEU A 88 -2.53 24.58 -9.79
CA LEU A 88 -2.19 23.38 -10.55
C LEU A 88 -2.64 23.57 -12.01
N PRO A 89 -1.71 23.53 -12.99
CA PRO A 89 -2.08 23.67 -14.39
C PRO A 89 -2.70 22.35 -14.90
N LEU A 90 -4.02 22.25 -14.80
CA LEU A 90 -4.81 21.14 -15.30
C LEU A 90 -5.51 21.52 -16.60
N ARG A 91 -5.57 20.61 -17.56
CA ARG A 91 -6.41 20.76 -18.75
C ARG A 91 -7.90 20.76 -18.37
N THR A 92 -8.73 21.47 -19.13
CA THR A 92 -10.14 21.73 -18.78
C THR A 92 -11.14 20.95 -19.64
N ASP A 93 -10.66 20.18 -20.62
CA ASP A 93 -11.47 19.43 -21.57
C ASP A 93 -11.78 18.00 -21.12
N LEU A 94 -11.20 17.54 -20.01
CA LEU A 94 -11.47 16.23 -19.44
C LEU A 94 -12.69 16.29 -18.52
N PRO A 95 -13.79 15.57 -18.84
CA PRO A 95 -14.94 15.54 -17.95
C PRO A 95 -14.61 14.76 -16.67
N ALA A 96 -15.23 15.18 -15.57
CA ALA A 96 -15.33 14.37 -14.36
C ALA A 96 -16.16 13.11 -14.64
N LEU A 97 -15.80 12.00 -14.00
CA LEU A 97 -16.49 10.72 -14.14
C LEU A 97 -17.35 10.46 -12.90
N THR A 98 -18.60 10.08 -13.09
CA THR A 98 -19.39 9.47 -12.01
C THR A 98 -18.93 8.03 -11.80
N LEU A 99 -19.22 7.40 -10.65
CA LEU A 99 -18.87 5.99 -10.39
C LEU A 99 -19.31 5.04 -11.53
N ARG A 100 -20.42 5.35 -12.20
CA ARG A 100 -20.93 4.55 -13.32
C ARG A 100 -20.10 4.67 -14.59
N ASP A 101 -19.46 5.82 -14.81
CA ASP A 101 -18.73 6.14 -16.05
C ASP A 101 -17.30 5.59 -16.07
N TRP A 102 -16.78 5.17 -14.92
CA TRP A 102 -15.44 4.61 -14.83
C TRP A 102 -15.31 3.29 -15.60
N PRO A 103 -14.23 3.09 -16.38
CA PRO A 103 -14.06 1.87 -17.16
C PRO A 103 -13.89 0.63 -16.27
N ARG A 104 -14.66 -0.41 -16.53
CA ARG A 104 -14.62 -1.68 -15.78
C ARG A 104 -14.46 -2.85 -16.75
N PRO A 105 -13.93 -4.01 -16.31
CA PRO A 105 -13.78 -5.16 -17.17
C PRO A 105 -15.14 -5.66 -17.63
N ALA A 106 -15.19 -6.29 -18.81
CA ALA A 106 -16.38 -7.00 -19.22
C ALA A 106 -16.68 -8.12 -18.21
N ASN A 107 -17.96 -8.29 -17.85
CA ASN A 107 -18.40 -9.24 -16.83
C ASN A 107 -17.70 -9.03 -15.47
N ASP A 108 -17.52 -7.77 -15.09
CA ASP A 108 -16.91 -7.36 -13.84
C ASP A 108 -17.51 -8.10 -12.63
N ASN A 109 -16.64 -8.76 -11.87
CA ASN A 109 -17.00 -9.55 -10.69
C ASN A 109 -16.26 -9.07 -9.43
N GLY A 110 -15.55 -7.94 -9.50
CA GLY A 110 -14.75 -7.39 -8.41
C GLY A 110 -13.57 -8.26 -7.96
N ARG A 111 -13.31 -9.39 -8.60
CA ARG A 111 -12.15 -10.24 -8.29
C ARG A 111 -10.90 -9.66 -8.91
N CYS A 112 -9.96 -9.32 -8.04
CA CYS A 112 -8.61 -8.92 -8.40
C CYS A 112 -7.59 -9.82 -7.69
N ILE A 113 -6.34 -9.72 -8.11
CA ILE A 113 -5.19 -10.27 -7.40
C ILE A 113 -3.99 -9.35 -7.65
N HIS A 114 -3.08 -9.25 -6.69
CA HIS A 114 -1.75 -8.67 -6.96
C HIS A 114 -0.93 -9.67 -7.78
N PHE A 115 -0.37 -9.25 -8.91
CA PHE A 115 0.18 -10.17 -9.91
C PHE A 115 1.45 -10.89 -9.45
N LEU A 116 2.53 -10.15 -9.26
CA LEU A 116 3.86 -10.64 -8.90
C LEU A 116 4.55 -9.50 -8.13
N PRO A 117 5.49 -9.80 -7.22
CA PRO A 117 6.11 -8.77 -6.39
C PRO A 117 7.17 -7.94 -7.14
N ASN A 118 7.43 -8.25 -8.40
CA ASN A 118 8.44 -7.61 -9.23
C ASN A 118 7.82 -6.87 -10.42
N GLY A 119 8.57 -5.90 -10.97
CA GLY A 119 8.17 -5.11 -12.13
C GLY A 119 8.80 -5.56 -13.46
N TYR A 120 9.47 -6.71 -13.48
CA TYR A 120 10.12 -7.27 -14.66
C TYR A 120 9.58 -8.67 -14.94
N TYR A 121 8.86 -8.79 -16.05
CA TYR A 121 8.18 -10.01 -16.45
C TYR A 121 8.88 -10.68 -17.63
N SER A 122 9.03 -11.98 -17.53
CA SER A 122 9.38 -12.85 -18.64
C SER A 122 8.13 -13.27 -19.42
N PRO A 123 8.25 -13.67 -20.70
CA PRO A 123 7.15 -14.31 -21.42
C PRO A 123 6.56 -15.51 -20.65
N ARG A 124 7.43 -16.25 -19.94
CA ARG A 124 7.04 -17.41 -19.15
C ARG A 124 6.12 -17.06 -17.99
N ASP A 125 6.28 -15.89 -17.38
CA ASP A 125 5.38 -15.42 -16.32
C ASP A 125 3.95 -15.31 -16.85
N PHE A 126 3.76 -14.73 -18.04
CA PHE A 126 2.42 -14.62 -18.63
C PHE A 126 1.85 -15.98 -19.03
N GLU A 127 2.67 -16.88 -19.61
CA GLU A 127 2.25 -18.24 -19.98
C GLU A 127 1.71 -19.04 -18.79
N ILE A 128 2.26 -18.86 -17.59
CA ILE A 128 1.84 -19.59 -16.39
C ILE A 128 0.72 -18.84 -15.66
N GLN A 129 0.92 -17.55 -15.42
CA GLN A 129 0.09 -16.82 -14.47
C GLN A 129 -1.24 -16.36 -15.07
N ILE A 130 -1.32 -16.07 -16.38
CA ILE A 130 -2.60 -15.72 -17.01
C ILE A 130 -3.61 -16.88 -16.94
N PRO A 131 -3.25 -18.14 -17.28
CA PRO A 131 -4.14 -19.26 -17.07
C PRO A 131 -4.61 -19.42 -15.62
N ARG A 132 -3.72 -19.25 -14.63
CA ARG A 132 -4.09 -19.28 -13.20
C ARG A 132 -5.11 -18.20 -12.84
N MET A 133 -4.90 -16.96 -13.28
CA MET A 133 -5.86 -15.88 -13.06
C MET A 133 -7.21 -16.14 -13.74
N LYS A 134 -7.21 -16.68 -14.97
CA LYS A 134 -8.45 -17.05 -15.68
C LYS A 134 -9.22 -18.14 -14.96
N ASP A 135 -8.52 -19.15 -14.45
CA ASP A 135 -9.08 -20.25 -13.66
C ASP A 135 -9.67 -19.77 -12.33
N LEU A 136 -9.04 -18.76 -11.70
CA LEU A 136 -9.58 -18.05 -10.53
C LEU A 136 -10.66 -17.01 -10.88
N GLN A 137 -10.97 -16.84 -12.17
CA GLN A 137 -11.94 -15.90 -12.71
C GLN A 137 -11.61 -14.43 -12.40
N MET A 138 -10.33 -14.08 -12.29
CA MET A 138 -9.91 -12.68 -12.07
C MET A 138 -10.30 -11.81 -13.28
N ARG A 139 -10.74 -10.58 -12.99
CA ARG A 139 -11.10 -9.56 -13.98
C ARG A 139 -10.30 -8.28 -13.81
N TRP A 140 -9.73 -8.10 -12.64
CA TRP A 140 -8.80 -7.04 -12.29
C TRP A 140 -7.44 -7.64 -11.90
N VAL A 141 -6.40 -6.84 -11.99
CA VAL A 141 -5.06 -7.19 -11.49
C VAL A 141 -4.34 -5.93 -11.05
N LEU A 142 -3.61 -5.95 -9.94
CA LEU A 142 -2.58 -4.94 -9.70
C LEU A 142 -1.26 -5.46 -10.26
N ALA A 143 -0.67 -4.73 -11.18
CA ALA A 143 0.59 -5.09 -11.83
C ALA A 143 1.66 -4.02 -11.55
N ILE A 144 2.80 -4.47 -11.05
CA ILE A 144 3.98 -3.63 -10.88
C ILE A 144 4.73 -3.53 -12.21
N TYR A 145 5.30 -2.39 -12.55
CA TYR A 145 6.19 -2.30 -13.70
C TYR A 145 7.38 -1.40 -13.41
N SER A 146 8.55 -1.76 -13.92
CA SER A 146 9.78 -0.99 -13.68
C SER A 146 10.02 0.08 -14.74
N ASP A 147 9.62 -0.18 -15.99
CA ASP A 147 9.84 0.72 -17.13
C ASP A 147 8.85 0.51 -18.30
N GLU A 148 8.93 1.41 -19.28
CA GLU A 148 8.08 1.43 -20.48
C GLU A 148 8.16 0.13 -21.30
N ASN A 149 9.30 -0.57 -21.30
CA ASN A 149 9.42 -1.83 -22.04
C ASN A 149 8.61 -2.92 -21.37
N GLN A 150 8.63 -2.98 -20.03
CA GLN A 150 7.79 -3.90 -19.27
C GLN A 150 6.31 -3.60 -19.48
N LEU A 151 5.93 -2.32 -19.52
CA LEU A 151 4.55 -1.93 -19.82
C LEU A 151 4.12 -2.38 -21.23
N LYS A 152 4.97 -2.21 -22.25
CA LYS A 152 4.73 -2.67 -23.64
C LYS A 152 4.61 -4.19 -23.76
N ILE A 153 5.34 -4.94 -22.93
CA ILE A 153 5.24 -6.39 -22.89
C ILE A 153 3.95 -6.82 -22.18
N ALA A 154 3.64 -6.23 -21.03
CA ALA A 154 2.57 -6.67 -20.15
C ALA A 154 1.16 -6.24 -20.60
N ALA A 155 1.02 -5.00 -21.11
CA ALA A 155 -0.29 -4.45 -21.50
C ALA A 155 -1.03 -5.32 -22.54
N PRO A 156 -0.41 -5.77 -23.66
CA PRO A 156 -1.07 -6.68 -24.60
C PRO A 156 -1.55 -7.99 -23.96
N GLN A 157 -0.81 -8.51 -22.98
CA GLN A 157 -1.10 -9.80 -22.34
C GLN A 157 -2.38 -9.71 -21.49
N PHE A 158 -2.48 -8.68 -20.64
CA PHE A 158 -3.70 -8.46 -19.84
C PHE A 158 -4.91 -8.10 -20.73
N LYS A 159 -4.69 -7.29 -21.78
CA LYS A 159 -5.73 -6.99 -22.78
C LYS A 159 -6.28 -8.26 -23.43
N ALA A 160 -5.40 -9.14 -23.92
CA ALA A 160 -5.80 -10.41 -24.53
C ALA A 160 -6.49 -11.36 -23.54
N ALA A 161 -6.17 -11.25 -22.24
CA ALA A 161 -6.82 -12.00 -21.19
C ALA A 161 -8.21 -11.44 -20.79
N GLY A 162 -8.57 -10.23 -21.22
CA GLY A 162 -9.77 -9.54 -20.76
C GLY A 162 -9.70 -9.10 -19.30
N ILE A 163 -8.49 -8.85 -18.79
CA ILE A 163 -8.21 -8.42 -17.42
C ILE A 163 -7.80 -6.95 -17.45
N ILE A 164 -8.38 -6.13 -16.57
CA ILE A 164 -7.99 -4.72 -16.43
C ILE A 164 -6.89 -4.57 -15.37
N PRO A 165 -5.71 -4.07 -15.76
CA PRO A 165 -4.64 -3.77 -14.82
C PRO A 165 -4.80 -2.41 -14.12
N ILE A 166 -4.46 -2.39 -12.84
CA ILE A 166 -4.04 -1.21 -12.08
C ILE A 166 -2.52 -1.20 -12.08
N TRP A 167 -1.91 -0.21 -12.72
CA TRP A 167 -0.46 -0.15 -12.88
C TRP A 167 0.18 0.58 -11.72
N ARG A 168 1.14 -0.06 -11.07
CA ARG A 168 1.99 0.58 -10.07
C ARG A 168 3.42 0.61 -10.58
N ARG A 169 3.97 1.81 -10.77
CA ARG A 169 5.39 1.92 -11.12
C ARG A 169 6.23 1.50 -9.92
N PHE A 170 7.25 0.67 -10.13
CA PHE A 170 8.20 0.34 -9.09
C PHE A 170 9.12 1.54 -8.82
N MET A 171 8.82 2.30 -7.77
CA MET A 171 9.57 3.47 -7.36
C MET A 171 9.40 3.76 -5.87
N ARG A 172 10.42 4.38 -5.27
CA ARG A 172 10.43 4.80 -3.86
C ARG A 172 9.66 6.11 -3.65
N ALA A 173 9.19 6.35 -2.42
CA ALA A 173 8.46 7.54 -2.03
C ALA A 173 9.24 8.85 -2.29
N ASN A 174 10.57 8.83 -2.18
CA ASN A 174 11.44 9.97 -2.47
C ASN A 174 11.87 10.09 -3.94
N GLN A 175 11.39 9.24 -4.84
CA GLN A 175 11.72 9.30 -6.27
C GLN A 175 10.68 10.11 -7.06
N ARG A 176 11.15 10.78 -8.11
CA ARG A 176 10.29 11.44 -9.09
C ARG A 176 10.33 10.70 -10.42
N TYR A 177 9.21 10.72 -11.12
CA TYR A 177 9.09 10.18 -12.47
C TYR A 177 8.33 11.18 -13.35
N TYR A 178 8.78 11.34 -14.60
CA TYR A 178 8.34 12.43 -15.47
C TYR A 178 7.79 11.97 -16.83
N ALA A 179 7.70 10.65 -17.07
CA ALA A 179 7.27 10.09 -18.35
C ALA A 179 5.91 9.37 -18.25
N TRP A 180 5.05 9.85 -17.35
CA TRP A 180 3.67 9.36 -17.19
C TRP A 180 2.87 9.45 -18.48
N ASP A 181 3.10 10.48 -19.29
CA ASP A 181 2.45 10.68 -20.59
C ASP A 181 2.75 9.54 -21.56
N ARG A 182 4.01 9.09 -21.63
CA ARG A 182 4.44 7.95 -22.44
C ARG A 182 3.84 6.65 -21.94
N ASP A 183 3.85 6.42 -20.63
CA ASP A 183 3.24 5.23 -20.02
C ASP A 183 1.73 5.17 -20.33
N ILE A 184 1.02 6.29 -20.20
CA ILE A 184 -0.40 6.40 -20.53
C ILE A 184 -0.66 6.18 -22.02
N GLN A 185 0.19 6.71 -22.90
CA GLN A 185 0.05 6.50 -24.34
C GLN A 185 0.18 5.02 -24.72
N ILE A 186 1.12 4.29 -24.11
CA ILE A 186 1.28 2.84 -24.31
C ILE A 186 -0.03 2.11 -23.98
N LEU A 187 -0.71 2.48 -22.89
CA LEU A 187 -1.97 1.84 -22.50
C LEU A 187 -3.12 2.18 -23.45
N LYS A 188 -3.20 3.44 -23.89
CA LYS A 188 -4.21 3.87 -24.88
C LYS A 188 -4.04 3.15 -26.22
N ASP A 189 -2.80 3.01 -26.69
CA ASP A 189 -2.49 2.29 -27.94
C ASP A 189 -2.89 0.81 -27.86
N ASN A 190 -2.92 0.24 -26.65
CA ASN A 190 -3.40 -1.12 -26.40
C ASN A 190 -4.91 -1.20 -26.06
N GLY A 191 -5.63 -0.08 -26.09
CA GLY A 191 -7.05 -0.02 -25.76
C GLY A 191 -7.36 -0.46 -24.32
N LEU A 192 -6.44 -0.18 -23.39
CA LEU A 192 -6.62 -0.39 -21.95
C LEU A 192 -6.90 0.93 -21.23
N PRO A 193 -7.75 0.92 -20.18
CA PRO A 193 -7.92 2.09 -19.34
C PRO A 193 -6.64 2.36 -18.53
N PRO A 194 -6.19 3.62 -18.45
CA PRO A 194 -4.93 4.00 -17.80
C PRO A 194 -5.08 4.20 -16.28
N TYR A 195 -5.38 3.13 -15.53
CA TYR A 195 -5.34 3.17 -14.06
C TYR A 195 -3.90 3.13 -13.55
N PHE A 196 -3.46 4.19 -12.87
CA PHE A 196 -2.12 4.27 -12.29
C PHE A 196 -2.16 4.53 -10.79
N GLN A 197 -1.70 3.56 -9.98
CA GLN A 197 -1.38 3.80 -8.58
C GLN A 197 -0.06 4.58 -8.49
N LEU A 198 -0.11 5.72 -7.82
CA LEU A 198 1.06 6.53 -7.48
C LEU A 198 1.65 6.05 -6.16
N TYR A 199 2.92 5.65 -6.22
CA TYR A 199 3.71 5.21 -5.07
C TYR A 199 3.14 3.97 -4.35
N ASN A 200 3.93 3.45 -3.41
CA ASN A 200 3.53 2.40 -2.48
C ASN A 200 3.82 2.87 -1.07
N GLU A 201 2.87 2.64 -0.17
CA GLU A 201 2.85 2.86 1.28
C GLU A 201 3.83 3.95 1.74
N PRO A 202 3.67 5.20 1.27
CA PRO A 202 4.68 6.24 1.45
C PRO A 202 4.88 6.65 2.91
N ASP A 203 3.94 6.26 3.77
CA ASP A 203 3.95 6.45 5.22
C ASP A 203 4.73 5.36 5.97
N THR A 204 5.29 4.34 5.29
CA THR A 204 6.18 3.33 5.87
C THR A 204 7.65 3.60 5.49
N VAL A 205 8.60 3.20 6.34
CA VAL A 205 10.03 3.49 6.12
C VAL A 205 10.62 2.63 4.99
N GLU A 206 10.06 1.44 4.79
CA GLU A 206 10.47 0.45 3.79
C GLU A 206 10.32 0.96 2.35
N GLU A 207 9.45 1.95 2.15
CA GLU A 207 9.17 2.55 0.83
C GLU A 207 10.05 3.74 0.49
N TRP A 208 10.95 4.12 1.40
CA TRP A 208 11.97 5.14 1.18
C TRP A 208 13.29 4.49 0.78
N ALA A 209 14.13 5.24 0.07
CA ALA A 209 15.49 4.76 -0.19
C ALA A 209 16.25 4.58 1.13
N GLU A 210 17.12 3.58 1.20
CA GLU A 210 17.90 3.29 2.41
C GLU A 210 18.58 4.55 2.96
N GLY A 211 18.52 4.72 4.28
CA GLY A 211 19.09 5.87 4.99
C GLY A 211 18.32 7.19 4.84
N HIS A 212 17.13 7.19 4.23
CA HIS A 212 16.27 8.38 4.16
C HIS A 212 15.18 8.35 5.22
N GLU A 213 14.95 9.50 5.85
CA GLU A 213 13.82 9.69 6.75
C GLU A 213 12.52 9.90 5.95
N ILE A 214 11.42 9.43 6.53
CA ILE A 214 10.07 9.67 6.01
C ILE A 214 9.81 11.18 6.00
N ASN A 215 9.45 11.72 4.83
CA ASN A 215 9.15 13.14 4.68
C ASN A 215 7.81 13.36 3.95
N ARG A 216 6.75 13.56 4.73
CA ARG A 216 5.39 13.74 4.20
C ARG A 216 5.29 14.91 3.23
N ASP A 217 5.82 16.08 3.57
CA ASP A 217 5.66 17.28 2.75
C ASP A 217 6.38 17.13 1.39
N GLN A 218 7.55 16.49 1.39
CA GLN A 218 8.27 16.15 0.17
C GLN A 218 7.45 15.18 -0.69
N TRP A 219 6.94 14.10 -0.11
CA TRP A 219 6.15 13.12 -0.84
C TRP A 219 4.84 13.73 -1.37
N VAL A 220 4.12 14.52 -0.57
CA VAL A 220 2.90 15.23 -0.97
C VAL A 220 3.18 16.13 -2.17
N SER A 221 4.31 16.84 -2.18
CA SER A 221 4.73 17.64 -3.33
C SER A 221 4.94 16.77 -4.58
N TYR A 222 5.50 15.57 -4.44
CA TYR A 222 5.80 14.69 -5.56
C TYR A 222 4.54 14.02 -6.11
N VAL A 223 3.70 13.46 -5.24
CA VAL A 223 2.46 12.79 -5.64
C VAL A 223 1.48 13.77 -6.30
N VAL A 224 1.37 15.01 -5.81
CA VAL A 224 0.50 16.03 -6.44
C VAL A 224 1.00 16.41 -7.84
N ASN A 225 2.32 16.49 -8.04
CA ASN A 225 2.89 16.78 -9.35
C ASN A 225 2.71 15.59 -10.32
N ALA A 226 2.92 14.36 -9.85
CA ALA A 226 2.68 13.15 -10.64
C ALA A 226 1.20 12.98 -10.99
N ALA A 227 0.29 13.24 -10.05
CA ALA A 227 -1.15 13.23 -10.26
C ALA A 227 -1.57 14.22 -11.36
N LYS A 228 -1.00 15.43 -11.34
CA LYS A 228 -1.22 16.44 -12.39
C LYS A 228 -0.70 15.97 -13.76
N ASP A 229 0.46 15.33 -13.82
CA ASP A 229 1.02 14.80 -15.08
C ASP A 229 0.15 13.65 -15.64
N ILE A 230 -0.27 12.70 -14.80
CA ILE A 230 -1.19 11.61 -15.17
C ILE A 230 -2.52 12.16 -15.66
N TYR A 231 -3.13 13.08 -14.90
CA TYR A 231 -4.40 13.71 -15.26
C TYR A 231 -4.31 14.39 -16.64
N ASN A 232 -3.28 15.21 -16.86
CA ASN A 232 -3.12 15.95 -18.11
C ASN A 232 -2.88 15.04 -19.32
N ALA A 233 -2.21 13.91 -19.11
CA ALA A 233 -2.07 12.86 -20.10
C ALA A 233 -3.36 12.05 -20.34
N GLY A 234 -4.43 12.30 -19.57
CA GLY A 234 -5.72 11.60 -19.68
C GLY A 234 -5.75 10.24 -18.97
N GLY A 235 -4.86 10.05 -17.99
CA GLY A 235 -4.82 8.92 -17.09
C GLY A 235 -5.85 9.00 -15.96
N TYR A 236 -5.99 7.92 -15.20
CA TYR A 236 -6.70 7.90 -13.93
C TYR A 236 -5.70 7.87 -12.77
N VAL A 237 -5.87 8.79 -11.83
CA VAL A 237 -4.92 9.00 -10.73
C VAL A 237 -5.30 8.14 -9.53
N GLY A 238 -4.49 7.14 -9.22
CA GLY A 238 -4.64 6.29 -8.05
C GLY A 238 -3.80 6.82 -6.90
N LEU A 239 -4.43 7.27 -5.83
CA LEU A 239 -3.72 7.59 -4.58
C LEU A 239 -3.62 6.35 -3.69
N GLN A 240 -2.54 6.26 -2.93
CA GLN A 240 -2.38 5.23 -1.92
C GLN A 240 -1.59 5.78 -0.71
N THR A 241 -2.14 5.53 0.48
CA THR A 241 -1.56 5.77 1.81
C THR A 241 -2.16 4.73 2.77
N LEU A 242 -1.48 4.42 3.88
CA LEU A 242 -2.06 3.67 5.01
C LEU A 242 -2.58 4.58 6.13
N ASP A 243 -2.19 5.85 6.10
CA ASP A 243 -2.57 6.85 7.10
C ASP A 243 -3.55 7.89 6.52
N GLU A 244 -4.58 8.23 7.29
CA GLU A 244 -5.63 9.19 6.92
C GLU A 244 -5.12 10.62 6.76
N GLU A 245 -4.17 11.05 7.60
CA GLU A 245 -3.61 12.39 7.57
C GLU A 245 -2.69 12.59 6.37
N TRP A 246 -2.03 11.54 5.89
CA TRP A 246 -1.33 11.57 4.61
C TRP A 246 -2.29 11.76 3.43
N LEU A 247 -3.40 11.03 3.40
CA LEU A 247 -4.44 11.23 2.38
C LEU A 247 -5.00 12.66 2.46
N ARG A 248 -5.33 13.12 3.67
CA ARG A 248 -5.85 14.46 3.92
C ARG A 248 -4.91 15.55 3.42
N ALA A 249 -3.61 15.42 3.70
CA ALA A 249 -2.59 16.35 3.24
C ALA A 249 -2.54 16.46 1.71
N VAL A 250 -2.67 15.35 0.99
CA VAL A 250 -2.74 15.36 -0.49
C VAL A 250 -4.00 16.10 -0.96
N LEU A 251 -5.17 15.75 -0.44
CA LEU A 251 -6.45 16.35 -0.86
C LEU A 251 -6.49 17.86 -0.57
N GLN A 252 -6.02 18.28 0.60
CA GLN A 252 -5.93 19.69 0.97
C GLN A 252 -4.91 20.44 0.12
N THR A 253 -3.78 19.83 -0.24
CA THR A 253 -2.80 20.43 -1.15
C THR A 253 -3.37 20.62 -2.56
N VAL A 254 -4.16 19.67 -3.06
CA VAL A 254 -4.85 19.82 -4.36
C VAL A 254 -5.84 20.99 -4.32
N LYS A 255 -6.67 21.09 -3.27
CA LYS A 255 -7.61 22.22 -3.08
C LYS A 255 -6.88 23.57 -2.96
N ALA A 256 -5.83 23.64 -2.13
CA ALA A 256 -5.05 24.86 -1.94
C ALA A 256 -4.41 25.36 -3.24
N ARG A 257 -4.17 24.45 -4.19
CA ARG A 257 -3.66 24.76 -5.52
C ARG A 257 -4.75 24.79 -6.60
N LYS A 258 -6.03 24.90 -6.26
CA LYS A 258 -7.15 25.00 -7.20
C LYS A 258 -7.19 23.86 -8.24
N GLY A 259 -6.86 22.65 -7.81
CA GLY A 259 -6.72 21.46 -8.65
C GLY A 259 -7.91 20.50 -8.62
N GLU A 260 -9.09 20.94 -8.16
CA GLU A 260 -10.24 20.09 -7.85
C GLU A 260 -10.77 19.30 -9.07
N ALA A 261 -10.50 19.75 -10.29
CA ALA A 261 -10.80 19.00 -11.52
C ALA A 261 -10.16 17.60 -11.53
N LEU A 262 -9.04 17.42 -10.81
CA LEU A 262 -8.36 16.14 -10.65
C LEU A 262 -9.21 15.10 -9.92
N PHE A 263 -10.01 15.52 -8.93
CA PHE A 263 -10.83 14.60 -8.13
C PHE A 263 -11.82 13.81 -8.98
N GLY A 264 -12.33 14.39 -10.07
CA GLY A 264 -13.24 13.71 -11.00
C GLY A 264 -12.61 12.56 -11.80
N ARG A 265 -11.29 12.37 -11.71
CA ARG A 265 -10.54 11.27 -12.36
C ARG A 265 -9.53 10.62 -11.40
N MET A 266 -9.79 10.77 -10.10
CA MET A 266 -9.03 10.13 -9.04
C MET A 266 -9.74 8.85 -8.59
N PHE A 267 -8.97 7.82 -8.27
CA PHE A 267 -9.39 6.63 -7.54
C PHE A 267 -8.45 6.41 -6.36
N PHE A 268 -8.85 5.57 -5.41
CA PHE A 268 -8.03 5.24 -4.24
C PHE A 268 -7.68 3.76 -4.24
N VAL A 269 -6.49 3.45 -3.73
CA VAL A 269 -5.94 2.10 -3.71
C VAL A 269 -5.64 1.68 -2.28
N PRO A 270 -6.66 1.41 -1.44
CA PRO A 270 -6.43 1.04 -0.05
C PRO A 270 -5.67 -0.30 0.02
N HIS A 271 -4.88 -0.49 1.09
CA HIS A 271 -4.19 -1.74 1.38
C HIS A 271 -4.74 -2.40 2.67
N PRO A 272 -6.01 -2.85 2.67
CA PRO A 272 -6.65 -3.38 3.87
C PRO A 272 -6.19 -4.81 4.16
N TYR A 273 -5.03 -4.93 4.82
CA TYR A 273 -4.53 -6.18 5.36
C TYR A 273 -5.36 -6.61 6.58
N GLY A 274 -5.85 -7.85 6.54
CA GLY A 274 -6.68 -8.43 7.59
C GLY A 274 -5.90 -8.97 8.78
N VAL A 275 -4.57 -8.93 8.75
CA VAL A 275 -3.67 -9.57 9.73
C VAL A 275 -4.15 -11.00 10.04
N ASN A 276 -4.52 -11.31 11.28
CA ASN A 276 -5.26 -12.52 11.66
C ASN A 276 -6.73 -12.28 12.12
N HIS A 277 -7.29 -11.11 11.84
CA HIS A 277 -8.68 -10.76 12.16
C HIS A 277 -9.69 -11.43 11.21
N PRO A 278 -10.90 -11.77 11.67
CA PRO A 278 -11.93 -12.31 10.79
C PRO A 278 -12.45 -11.26 9.78
N PRO A 279 -13.06 -11.69 8.65
CA PRO A 279 -13.54 -10.77 7.61
C PRO A 279 -14.52 -9.70 8.07
N ASN A 280 -15.24 -9.95 9.16
CA ASN A 280 -16.22 -9.04 9.76
C ASN A 280 -15.65 -8.19 10.92
N TYR A 281 -14.32 -8.16 11.09
CA TYR A 281 -13.69 -7.32 12.10
C TYR A 281 -13.88 -5.84 11.79
N THR A 282 -14.24 -5.06 12.81
CA THR A 282 -14.64 -3.65 12.68
C THR A 282 -14.19 -2.78 13.86
N GLU A 283 -13.35 -3.29 14.76
CA GLU A 283 -13.00 -2.56 15.99
C GLU A 283 -12.04 -1.39 15.71
N ASP A 284 -11.20 -1.51 14.68
CA ASP A 284 -10.21 -0.49 14.27
C ASP A 284 -9.93 -0.57 12.75
N GLU A 285 -8.94 0.20 12.28
CA GLU A 285 -8.50 0.26 10.88
C GLU A 285 -7.80 -1.01 10.37
N VAL A 286 -7.31 -1.85 11.27
CA VAL A 286 -6.56 -3.06 10.97
C VAL A 286 -7.54 -4.16 10.62
N GLY A 287 -7.93 -4.22 9.35
CA GLY A 287 -8.83 -5.24 8.86
C GLY A 287 -9.17 -5.07 7.39
N VAL A 288 -9.74 -6.11 6.78
CA VAL A 288 -10.17 -6.05 5.38
C VAL A 288 -11.30 -5.04 5.13
N LEU A 289 -11.98 -4.57 6.19
CA LEU A 289 -13.00 -3.51 6.15
C LEU A 289 -12.44 -2.11 6.46
N GLY A 290 -11.14 -2.00 6.76
CA GLY A 290 -10.46 -0.74 7.11
C GLY A 290 -10.47 0.28 5.98
N PHE A 291 -10.67 -0.15 4.73
CA PHE A 291 -10.83 0.77 3.60
C PHE A 291 -11.94 1.81 3.83
N ARG A 292 -12.96 1.53 4.63
CA ARG A 292 -14.08 2.45 4.88
C ARG A 292 -13.66 3.74 5.56
N ILE A 293 -12.60 3.70 6.37
CA ILE A 293 -12.08 4.88 7.05
C ILE A 293 -11.62 5.92 6.03
N PHE A 294 -10.92 5.50 4.98
CA PHE A 294 -10.55 6.43 3.89
C PHE A 294 -11.75 6.93 3.10
N ALA A 295 -12.82 6.14 2.99
CA ALA A 295 -14.05 6.62 2.35
C ALA A 295 -14.64 7.80 3.12
N ASP A 296 -14.59 7.77 4.46
CA ASP A 296 -15.01 8.90 5.30
C ASP A 296 -14.11 10.12 5.09
N VAL A 297 -12.79 9.94 4.97
CA VAL A 297 -11.86 11.04 4.64
C VAL A 297 -12.25 11.71 3.32
N PHE A 298 -12.48 10.94 2.25
CA PHE A 298 -12.91 11.51 0.97
C PHE A 298 -14.26 12.22 1.07
N GLN A 299 -15.23 11.60 1.74
CA GLN A 299 -16.55 12.19 1.93
C GLN A 299 -16.48 13.54 2.68
N GLN A 300 -15.60 13.65 3.68
CA GLN A 300 -15.38 14.88 4.45
C GLN A 300 -14.58 15.93 3.66
N GLU A 301 -13.51 15.53 2.97
CA GLU A 301 -12.57 16.46 2.35
C GLU A 301 -13.03 16.99 0.99
N ILE A 302 -13.72 16.15 0.20
CA ILE A 302 -14.09 16.49 -1.20
C ILE A 302 -15.58 16.25 -1.51
N GLY A 303 -16.37 15.75 -0.54
CA GLY A 303 -17.82 15.65 -0.67
C GLY A 303 -18.34 14.41 -1.40
N PHE A 304 -17.47 13.51 -1.86
CA PHE A 304 -17.83 12.23 -2.47
C PHE A 304 -16.71 11.21 -2.32
N VAL A 305 -17.03 9.92 -2.46
CA VAL A 305 -16.05 8.82 -2.43
C VAL A 305 -15.69 8.42 -3.87
N PRO A 306 -14.41 8.53 -4.30
CA PRO A 306 -13.99 8.06 -5.61
C PRO A 306 -14.00 6.53 -5.67
N PRO A 307 -13.82 5.90 -6.85
CA PRO A 307 -13.67 4.45 -6.91
C PRO A 307 -12.49 3.97 -6.06
N PHE A 308 -12.67 2.85 -5.40
CA PHE A 308 -11.65 2.15 -4.63
C PHE A 308 -11.33 0.84 -5.33
N VAL A 309 -10.06 0.53 -5.50
CA VAL A 309 -9.60 -0.81 -5.84
C VAL A 309 -8.60 -1.19 -4.77
N ALA A 310 -8.92 -2.12 -3.87
CA ALA A 310 -7.95 -2.52 -2.85
C ALA A 310 -6.75 -3.19 -3.54
N GLY A 311 -5.58 -2.55 -3.51
CA GLY A 311 -4.43 -2.94 -4.32
C GLY A 311 -3.61 -4.07 -3.71
N GLU A 312 -3.62 -4.12 -2.39
CA GLU A 312 -3.08 -5.19 -1.58
C GLU A 312 -4.02 -5.45 -0.42
N GLY A 313 -3.85 -6.57 0.27
CA GLY A 313 -4.64 -6.90 1.44
C GLY A 313 -4.99 -8.37 1.52
N GLY A 314 -6.04 -8.68 2.28
CA GLY A 314 -6.38 -10.05 2.62
C GLY A 314 -5.54 -10.56 3.78
N TRP A 315 -5.26 -11.86 3.82
CA TRP A 315 -4.63 -12.51 4.98
C TRP A 315 -3.36 -13.24 4.58
N LYS A 316 -2.27 -12.98 5.31
CA LYS A 316 -1.01 -13.67 5.13
C LYS A 316 -1.05 -15.03 5.84
N TYR A 317 -0.55 -16.08 5.22
CA TYR A 317 -0.42 -17.38 5.88
C TYR A 317 0.49 -17.26 7.11
N LYS A 318 0.06 -17.85 8.23
CA LYS A 318 0.68 -17.78 9.56
C LYS A 318 0.68 -16.40 10.23
N SER A 319 -0.01 -15.39 9.68
CA SER A 319 -0.26 -14.13 10.42
C SER A 319 -0.79 -14.44 11.81
N ALA A 320 -0.26 -13.77 12.82
CA ALA A 320 -0.60 -13.95 14.23
C ALA A 320 -0.33 -12.66 15.03
N GLU A 321 -0.51 -11.50 14.39
CA GLU A 321 -0.13 -10.20 14.96
C GLU A 321 -1.01 -9.82 16.16
N ASP A 322 -2.28 -10.22 16.17
CA ASP A 322 -3.18 -10.04 17.31
C ASP A 322 -3.42 -11.37 18.06
N ASN A 323 -2.95 -11.43 19.31
CA ASN A 323 -3.06 -12.62 20.17
C ASN A 323 -4.50 -12.99 20.57
N ARG A 324 -5.50 -12.14 20.30
CA ARG A 324 -6.93 -12.43 20.53
C ARG A 324 -7.49 -13.42 19.49
N PHE A 325 -6.86 -13.52 18.33
CA PHE A 325 -7.34 -14.33 17.20
C PHE A 325 -6.36 -15.47 16.85
N PRO A 326 -6.86 -16.60 16.32
CA PRO A 326 -5.98 -17.69 15.90
C PRO A 326 -5.05 -17.26 14.77
N SER A 327 -3.89 -17.90 14.66
CA SER A 327 -3.01 -17.71 13.51
C SER A 327 -3.69 -18.17 12.21
N ILE A 328 -3.42 -17.48 11.10
CA ILE A 328 -4.00 -17.80 9.79
C ILE A 328 -3.43 -19.11 9.25
N ASP A 329 -4.14 -20.21 9.47
CA ASP A 329 -3.85 -21.50 8.85
C ASP A 329 -4.46 -21.62 7.43
N ASN A 330 -4.30 -22.80 6.80
CA ASN A 330 -4.85 -23.07 5.46
C ASN A 330 -6.37 -22.92 5.39
N LYS A 331 -7.06 -23.28 6.47
CA LYS A 331 -8.51 -23.30 6.53
C LYS A 331 -9.05 -21.88 6.68
N LEU A 332 -8.51 -21.10 7.61
CA LEU A 332 -8.87 -19.70 7.79
C LEU A 332 -8.51 -18.88 6.55
N HIS A 333 -7.32 -19.08 5.97
CA HIS A 333 -6.93 -18.41 4.73
C HIS A 333 -7.95 -18.67 3.61
N ALA A 334 -8.41 -19.91 3.44
CA ALA A 334 -9.45 -20.24 2.46
C ALA A 334 -10.80 -19.62 2.80
N GLN A 335 -11.28 -19.80 4.04
CA GLN A 335 -12.58 -19.30 4.48
C GLN A 335 -12.69 -17.78 4.36
N TYR A 336 -11.64 -17.06 4.75
CA TYR A 336 -11.63 -15.61 4.77
C TYR A 336 -11.59 -15.02 3.35
N HIS A 337 -10.76 -15.56 2.46
CA HIS A 337 -10.74 -15.12 1.06
C HIS A 337 -12.02 -15.51 0.30
N VAL A 338 -12.64 -16.66 0.61
CA VAL A 338 -13.97 -17.01 0.08
C VAL A 338 -15.00 -15.98 0.53
N ALA A 339 -15.04 -15.66 1.83
CA ALA A 339 -15.98 -14.66 2.36
C ALA A 339 -15.80 -13.31 1.66
N LEU A 340 -14.54 -12.87 1.47
CA LEU A 340 -14.20 -11.63 0.79
C LEU A 340 -14.69 -11.60 -0.66
N PHE A 341 -14.39 -12.60 -1.49
CA PHE A 341 -14.86 -12.58 -2.88
C PHE A 341 -16.36 -12.81 -3.02
N ARG A 342 -16.98 -13.43 -2.02
CA ARG A 342 -18.45 -13.50 -1.95
C ARG A 342 -19.09 -12.14 -1.69
N TRP A 343 -18.38 -11.13 -1.20
CA TRP A 343 -18.95 -9.78 -1.07
C TRP A 343 -19.50 -9.25 -2.39
N PHE A 344 -18.76 -9.46 -3.47
CA PHE A 344 -19.13 -9.03 -4.82
C PHE A 344 -20.24 -9.88 -5.45
N LEU A 345 -20.33 -11.16 -5.06
CA LEU A 345 -21.41 -12.06 -5.49
C LEU A 345 -22.72 -11.71 -4.79
N ASP A 346 -22.66 -11.58 -3.46
CA ASP A 346 -23.83 -11.44 -2.59
C ASP A 346 -24.27 -9.96 -2.46
N GLY A 347 -23.42 -9.01 -2.85
CA GLY A 347 -23.65 -7.57 -2.71
C GLY A 347 -23.64 -7.10 -1.25
N LYS A 348 -22.89 -7.79 -0.38
CA LYS A 348 -22.82 -7.53 1.06
C LYS A 348 -21.41 -7.75 1.61
N LEU A 349 -20.96 -6.88 2.49
CA LEU A 349 -19.73 -7.05 3.25
C LEU A 349 -19.91 -8.11 4.35
N ALA A 350 -18.81 -8.56 4.95
CA ALA A 350 -18.82 -9.63 5.96
C ALA A 350 -19.52 -9.21 7.27
N ASP A 351 -19.61 -7.92 7.56
CA ASP A 351 -20.38 -7.38 8.69
C ASP A 351 -21.88 -7.25 8.39
N GLY A 352 -22.32 -7.69 7.20
CA GLY A 352 -23.72 -7.69 6.77
C GLY A 352 -24.18 -6.39 6.09
N SER A 353 -23.35 -5.34 6.09
CA SER A 353 -23.67 -4.09 5.40
C SER A 353 -23.67 -4.28 3.86
N PRO A 354 -24.40 -3.45 3.09
CA PRO A 354 -24.34 -3.50 1.63
C PRO A 354 -22.91 -3.26 1.12
N LEU A 355 -22.50 -4.01 0.10
CA LEU A 355 -21.26 -3.72 -0.62
C LEU A 355 -21.35 -2.32 -1.25
N PRO A 356 -20.48 -1.36 -0.89
CA PRO A 356 -20.52 -0.04 -1.48
C PRO A 356 -20.17 -0.06 -2.97
N ASP A 357 -20.85 0.77 -3.76
CA ASP A 357 -20.61 0.88 -5.20
C ASP A 357 -19.22 1.42 -5.53
N TYR A 358 -18.60 2.20 -4.62
CA TYR A 358 -17.26 2.73 -4.83
C TYR A 358 -16.18 1.66 -4.75
N LEU A 359 -16.35 0.56 -3.98
CA LEU A 359 -15.35 -0.51 -3.93
C LEU A 359 -15.47 -1.36 -5.19
N PHE A 360 -14.65 -1.13 -6.21
CA PHE A 360 -14.71 -1.80 -7.51
C PHE A 360 -14.15 -3.22 -7.46
N ALA A 361 -12.99 -3.40 -6.84
CA ALA A 361 -12.33 -4.70 -6.76
C ALA A 361 -11.43 -4.81 -5.53
N PHE A 362 -11.04 -6.03 -5.20
CA PHE A 362 -10.11 -6.33 -4.10
C PHE A 362 -9.02 -7.28 -4.56
N CYS A 363 -7.75 -6.87 -4.43
CA CYS A 363 -6.56 -7.57 -4.90
C CYS A 363 -5.79 -8.15 -3.69
N PRO A 364 -6.00 -9.42 -3.30
CA PRO A 364 -5.19 -10.04 -2.26
C PRO A 364 -3.70 -10.08 -2.65
N TRP A 365 -2.83 -9.92 -1.65
CA TRP A 365 -1.39 -10.13 -1.77
C TRP A 365 -1.08 -11.62 -1.56
N LEU A 366 -0.55 -12.37 -2.52
CA LEU A 366 -0.32 -12.09 -3.93
C LEU A 366 -0.50 -13.39 -4.75
N LEU A 367 -0.59 -13.33 -6.08
CA LEU A 367 -0.83 -14.51 -6.92
C LEU A 367 0.31 -15.52 -6.82
N ALA A 368 1.56 -15.12 -7.08
CA ALA A 368 2.69 -16.04 -7.09
C ALA A 368 4.01 -15.37 -6.70
N ALA A 369 4.81 -16.07 -5.90
CA ALA A 369 6.21 -15.73 -5.64
C ALA A 369 6.92 -16.82 -4.82
N GLY A 370 8.13 -17.17 -5.26
CA GLY A 370 8.98 -18.17 -4.61
C GLY A 370 9.34 -17.85 -3.17
N ASN A 371 9.57 -16.58 -2.86
CA ASN A 371 10.10 -16.09 -1.59
C ASN A 371 9.04 -15.43 -0.69
N GLU A 372 7.76 -15.54 -1.02
CA GLU A 372 6.69 -14.89 -0.26
C GLU A 372 5.73 -15.91 0.35
N THR A 373 5.53 -15.82 1.67
CA THR A 373 4.60 -16.70 2.40
C THR A 373 3.14 -16.43 2.10
N ALA A 374 2.83 -15.21 1.66
CA ALA A 374 1.48 -14.80 1.27
C ALA A 374 1.09 -15.25 -0.15
N ALA A 375 2.04 -15.72 -0.96
CA ALA A 375 1.77 -16.07 -2.34
C ALA A 375 0.83 -17.29 -2.45
N TRP A 376 -0.17 -17.19 -3.33
CA TRP A 376 -1.15 -18.26 -3.53
C TRP A 376 -0.54 -19.46 -4.23
N TYR A 377 0.25 -19.20 -5.26
CA TYR A 377 1.03 -20.17 -6.01
C TYR A 377 2.53 -19.98 -5.74
N ASP A 378 3.29 -21.05 -5.94
CA ASP A 378 4.75 -21.04 -5.93
C ASP A 378 5.42 -20.54 -4.64
N SER A 379 4.68 -20.36 -3.53
CA SER A 379 5.25 -19.98 -2.23
C SER A 379 6.19 -21.06 -1.68
N PHE A 380 7.29 -20.65 -1.03
CA PHE A 380 8.15 -21.57 -0.29
C PHE A 380 7.46 -22.27 0.89
N GLU A 381 6.36 -21.71 1.41
CA GLU A 381 5.50 -22.35 2.43
C GLU A 381 4.47 -23.32 1.82
N GLY A 382 4.59 -23.57 0.52
CA GLY A 382 3.69 -24.40 -0.28
C GLY A 382 2.51 -23.61 -0.85
N GLU A 383 1.89 -24.16 -1.89
CA GLU A 383 0.71 -23.57 -2.52
C GLU A 383 -0.48 -23.49 -1.56
N ARG A 384 -1.28 -22.44 -1.69
CA ARG A 384 -2.53 -22.24 -0.94
C ARG A 384 -3.66 -23.10 -1.56
N THR A 385 -3.40 -24.40 -1.74
CA THR A 385 -4.25 -25.33 -2.51
C THR A 385 -5.70 -25.32 -2.06
N LEU A 386 -5.96 -25.30 -0.75
CA LEU A 386 -7.31 -25.21 -0.21
C LEU A 386 -7.98 -23.90 -0.63
N THR A 387 -7.31 -22.75 -0.47
CA THR A 387 -7.84 -21.44 -0.90
C THR A 387 -8.14 -21.42 -2.39
N ILE A 388 -7.17 -21.82 -3.21
CA ILE A 388 -7.33 -21.92 -4.66
C ILE A 388 -8.54 -22.80 -5.01
N SER A 389 -8.66 -23.97 -4.39
CA SER A 389 -9.77 -24.90 -4.65
C SER A 389 -11.13 -24.32 -4.26
N GLU A 390 -11.25 -23.61 -3.13
CA GLU A 390 -12.51 -23.04 -2.67
C GLU A 390 -12.91 -21.80 -3.48
N ILE A 391 -11.95 -20.95 -3.88
CA ILE A 391 -12.24 -19.80 -4.75
C ILE A 391 -12.76 -20.24 -6.12
N LYS A 392 -12.25 -21.33 -6.69
CA LYS A 392 -12.75 -21.91 -7.94
C LYS A 392 -14.20 -22.42 -7.84
N LYS A 393 -14.66 -22.78 -6.64
CA LYS A 393 -16.06 -23.21 -6.41
C LYS A 393 -17.04 -22.05 -6.40
N ILE A 394 -16.59 -20.81 -6.20
CA ILE A 394 -17.47 -19.65 -6.31
C ILE A 394 -17.91 -19.55 -7.78
N PRO A 395 -19.23 -19.60 -8.07
CA PRO A 395 -19.72 -19.65 -9.44
C PRO A 395 -19.27 -18.42 -10.23
N ILE A 396 -19.27 -18.53 -11.56
CA ILE A 396 -19.09 -17.36 -12.42
C ILE A 396 -20.26 -16.40 -12.19
N PHE A 397 -19.95 -15.13 -11.97
CA PHE A 397 -20.96 -14.09 -11.80
C PHE A 397 -20.48 -12.77 -12.42
N THR A 398 -21.43 -11.87 -12.62
CA THR A 398 -21.17 -10.45 -12.81
C THR A 398 -21.80 -9.73 -11.63
N ARG A 399 -21.00 -8.90 -10.96
CA ARG A 399 -21.44 -8.09 -9.82
C ARG A 399 -22.60 -7.20 -10.26
N LYS A 400 -23.52 -6.93 -9.33
CA LYS A 400 -24.56 -5.90 -9.47
C LYS A 400 -24.21 -4.68 -8.63
N PHE A 401 -24.27 -3.50 -9.23
CA PHE A 401 -24.19 -2.22 -8.53
C PHE A 401 -25.59 -1.75 -8.13
N SER A 402 -25.68 -0.79 -7.21
CA SER A 402 -26.99 -0.27 -6.78
C SER A 402 -27.77 0.36 -7.94
N TRP A 403 -27.09 0.97 -8.91
CA TRP A 403 -27.69 1.57 -10.11
C TRP A 403 -28.13 0.56 -11.18
N ASP A 404 -27.80 -0.73 -11.02
CA ASP A 404 -28.25 -1.79 -11.95
C ASP A 404 -29.63 -2.34 -11.57
N LYS A 405 -30.12 -2.02 -10.37
CA LYS A 405 -31.47 -2.37 -9.92
C LYS A 405 -32.47 -1.44 -10.61
N LYS A 406 -33.10 -1.94 -11.67
CA LYS A 406 -34.30 -1.33 -12.28
C LYS A 406 -35.56 -1.93 -11.67
#